data_AF-A0A2E2VE81-F1
#
_entry.id   AF-A0A2E2VE81-F1
#
_cell.length_a   1.000
_cell.length_b   1.000
_cell.length_c   1.000
_cell.angle_alpha   90.00
_cell.angle_beta   90.00
_cell.angle_gamma   90.00
#
_symmetry.space_group_name_H-M   'P 1'
#
loop_
_entity.id
_entity.type
_entity.pdbx_description
1 polymer ?
#
loop_
_entity_poly.entity_id
_entity_poly.type
_entity_poly.pdbx_seq_one_letter_code
_entity_poly.pdbx_strand_id
1 'polypeptide(L)'
;MGLRMGGRSTARTTYGRGVKIMRRSHGTRQGTRSILSRSKTQRGRIDIARVMHQYEIGDRVAVVLDGSQQKGMPHRRFQGATGVIKAKQGRAWVVSLHDKNMAKTVVARPEHLHPLE
;
A
#
# COMPACT_ATOMS: atom_id res chain seq x y z
N MET A 1 43.54 38.16 22.70
CA MET A 1 43.24 37.30 23.87
C MET A 1 41.76 37.46 24.19
N GLY A 2 40.98 36.37 24.25
CA GLY A 2 39.56 36.36 24.64
C GLY A 2 38.57 36.10 23.49
N LEU A 3 38.34 34.84 23.07
CA LEU A 3 37.27 33.91 23.52
C LEU A 3 35.90 34.22 22.86
N ARG A 4 35.52 33.50 21.80
CA ARG A 4 34.73 32.23 21.76
C ARG A 4 33.23 32.45 21.50
N MET A 5 32.81 31.99 20.32
CA MET A 5 31.72 31.03 20.05
C MET A 5 30.32 31.24 20.63
N GLY A 6 29.33 31.15 19.74
CA GLY A 6 27.96 30.70 20.03
C GLY A 6 26.92 31.77 19.72
N GLY A 7 25.86 31.54 18.95
CA GLY A 7 25.33 30.32 18.39
C GLY A 7 24.06 30.69 17.62
N ARG A 8 23.80 29.95 16.54
CA ARG A 8 22.52 30.00 15.82
C ARG A 8 21.41 29.58 16.79
N SER A 9 20.39 30.41 16.99
CA SER A 9 19.08 29.92 17.43
C SER A 9 17.95 30.78 16.84
N THR A 10 17.53 30.40 15.62
CA THR A 10 16.19 30.72 15.13
C THR A 10 15.18 29.88 15.92
N ALA A 11 14.90 30.28 17.15
CA ALA A 11 13.85 29.68 17.97
C ALA A 11 13.03 30.79 18.63
N ARG A 12 12.31 31.58 17.83
CA ARG A 12 11.15 32.33 18.30
C ARG A 12 9.97 31.36 18.36
N THR A 13 9.81 30.75 19.53
CA THR A 13 8.63 29.95 19.87
C THR A 13 7.61 30.86 20.57
N THR A 14 6.40 30.89 19.98
CA THR A 14 5.07 31.16 20.59
C THR A 14 4.74 32.57 21.08
N TYR A 15 3.73 33.22 20.50
CA TYR A 15 2.32 33.14 20.87
C TYR A 15 1.47 33.91 19.84
N GLY A 16 0.41 33.28 19.32
CA GLY A 16 -0.53 33.89 18.35
C GLY A 16 -0.92 32.92 17.22
N ARG A 17 -1.85 32.02 17.48
CA ARG A 17 -2.31 30.93 16.57
C ARG A 17 -1.24 29.91 16.18
N GLY A 18 -0.65 29.26 17.20
CA GLY A 18 0.13 28.05 17.00
C GLY A 18 -0.77 26.87 16.64
N VAL A 19 -1.05 26.67 15.35
CA VAL A 19 -1.59 25.39 14.86
C VAL A 19 -0.49 24.35 15.06
N LYS A 20 -0.55 23.58 16.14
CA LYS A 20 0.21 22.33 16.26
C LYS A 20 -0.25 21.44 15.11
N ILE A 21 0.51 21.42 14.01
CA ILE A 21 0.19 20.54 12.88
C ILE A 21 0.35 19.11 13.38
N MET A 22 -0.79 18.49 13.72
CA MET A 22 -0.83 17.12 14.20
C MET A 22 -0.33 16.22 13.08
N ARG A 23 0.77 15.51 13.35
CA ARG A 23 1.31 14.52 12.42
C ARG A 23 0.25 13.44 12.19
N ARG A 24 0.03 13.09 10.93
CA ARG A 24 -0.84 11.98 10.56
C ARG A 24 -0.27 10.69 11.13
N SER A 25 -1.13 9.77 11.51
CA SER A 25 -0.69 8.46 11.98
C SER A 25 -0.06 7.66 10.84
N HIS A 26 0.69 6.61 11.19
CA HIS A 26 1.40 5.75 10.23
C HIS A 26 0.72 4.39 10.02
N GLY A 27 -0.58 4.27 10.37
CA GLY A 27 -1.32 3.02 10.23
C GLY A 27 -1.42 2.53 8.77
N THR A 28 -1.70 1.24 8.59
CA THR A 28 -1.78 0.54 7.28
C THR A 28 -2.92 1.03 6.38
N ARG A 29 -3.91 1.75 6.94
CA ARG A 29 -5.05 2.35 6.21
C ARG A 29 -5.01 3.89 6.09
N GLN A 30 -3.89 4.52 6.44
CA GLN A 30 -3.77 5.96 6.33
C GLN A 30 -3.77 6.40 4.86
N GLY A 31 -4.62 7.37 4.51
CA GLY A 31 -4.73 7.90 3.15
C GLY A 31 -5.35 6.96 2.12
N THR A 32 -6.01 5.86 2.53
CA THR A 32 -6.58 4.87 1.58
C THR A 32 -8.03 5.13 1.20
N ARG A 33 -8.62 6.26 1.63
CA ARG A 33 -10.05 6.55 1.42
C ARG A 33 -10.46 6.42 -0.04
N SER A 34 -9.67 6.95 -0.98
CA SER A 34 -9.95 6.83 -2.42
C SER A 34 -9.64 5.44 -2.95
N ILE A 35 -8.49 4.87 -2.59
CA ILE A 35 -8.00 3.57 -3.10
C ILE A 35 -8.94 2.41 -2.75
N LEU A 36 -9.46 2.39 -1.52
CA LEU A 36 -10.31 1.30 -1.04
C LEU A 36 -11.80 1.59 -1.21
N SER A 37 -12.18 2.80 -1.63
CA SER A 37 -13.59 3.15 -1.81
C SER A 37 -14.11 2.60 -3.14
N ARG A 38 -15.21 1.85 -3.07
CA ARG A 38 -15.97 1.40 -4.24
C ARG A 38 -17.09 2.36 -4.60
N SER A 39 -17.40 2.43 -5.91
CA SER A 39 -18.54 3.17 -6.44
C SER A 39 -19.86 2.59 -5.91
N LYS A 40 -20.92 3.41 -5.88
CA LYS A 40 -22.22 3.02 -5.28
C LYS A 40 -22.76 1.71 -5.87
N THR A 41 -22.66 1.54 -7.18
CA THR A 41 -23.13 0.34 -7.91
C THR A 41 -22.29 -0.91 -7.66
N GLN A 42 -20.99 -0.74 -7.35
CA GLN A 42 -20.05 -1.84 -7.12
C GLN A 42 -19.98 -2.28 -5.64
N ARG A 43 -20.65 -1.56 -4.73
CA ARG A 43 -20.72 -1.95 -3.31
C ARG A 43 -21.59 -3.21 -3.16
N GLY A 44 -21.13 -4.14 -2.32
CA GLY A 44 -21.83 -5.40 -2.03
C GLY A 44 -21.67 -6.50 -3.09
N ARG A 45 -21.09 -6.19 -4.26
CA ARG A 45 -20.77 -7.18 -5.29
C ARG A 45 -19.33 -7.69 -5.12
N ILE A 46 -19.16 -8.99 -5.29
CA ILE A 46 -17.85 -9.66 -5.32
C ILE A 46 -17.58 -10.10 -6.76
N ASP A 47 -16.40 -9.78 -7.28
CA ASP A 47 -16.00 -10.19 -8.62
C ASP A 47 -15.60 -11.67 -8.60
N ILE A 48 -16.57 -12.55 -8.88
CA ILE A 48 -16.38 -14.02 -8.86
C ILE A 48 -15.25 -14.44 -9.82
N ALA A 49 -15.17 -13.81 -10.98
CA ALA A 49 -14.13 -14.06 -11.98
C ALA A 49 -12.72 -13.90 -11.39
N ARG A 50 -12.49 -12.90 -10.53
CA ARG A 50 -11.18 -12.69 -9.89
C ARG A 50 -10.90 -13.73 -8.82
N VAL A 51 -11.91 -14.09 -8.02
CA VAL A 51 -11.76 -15.07 -6.94
C VAL A 51 -11.40 -16.45 -7.49
N MET A 52 -11.99 -16.83 -8.62
CA MET A 52 -11.81 -18.15 -9.24
C MET A 52 -10.69 -18.20 -10.27
N HIS A 53 -10.05 -17.07 -10.59
CA HIS A 53 -8.95 -17.04 -11.55
C HIS A 53 -7.79 -17.92 -11.05
N GLN A 54 -7.42 -18.88 -11.89
CA GLN A 54 -6.27 -19.74 -11.62
C GLN A 54 -5.04 -19.08 -12.21
N TYR A 55 -4.02 -18.92 -11.37
CA TYR A 55 -2.73 -18.41 -11.77
C TYR A 55 -1.72 -19.55 -11.78
N GLU A 56 -0.69 -19.40 -12.60
CA GLU A 56 0.48 -20.27 -12.64
C GLU A 56 1.73 -19.55 -12.15
N ILE A 57 2.77 -20.34 -11.87
CA ILE A 57 4.07 -19.79 -11.48
C ILE A 57 4.73 -19.20 -12.73
N GLY A 58 5.12 -17.94 -12.66
CA GLY A 58 5.66 -17.19 -13.80
C GLY A 58 4.70 -16.16 -14.39
N ASP A 59 3.42 -16.22 -14.03
CA ASP A 59 2.42 -15.25 -14.50
C ASP A 59 2.74 -13.83 -14.02
N ARG A 60 2.53 -12.87 -14.92
CA ARG A 60 2.60 -11.45 -14.61
C ARG A 60 1.27 -10.98 -14.06
N VAL A 61 1.32 -10.33 -12.91
CA VAL A 61 0.12 -9.84 -12.23
C VAL A 61 0.30 -8.43 -11.71
N ALA A 62 -0.76 -7.63 -11.80
CA ALA A 62 -0.88 -6.35 -11.13
C ALA A 62 -1.58 -6.51 -9.77
N VAL A 63 -1.06 -5.84 -8.75
CA VAL A 63 -1.67 -5.80 -7.42
C VAL A 63 -2.71 -4.67 -7.38
N VAL A 64 -3.99 -5.05 -7.33
CA VAL A 64 -5.12 -4.12 -7.25
C VAL A 64 -5.95 -4.46 -6.02
N LEU A 65 -5.89 -3.59 -5.02
CA LEU A 65 -6.60 -3.75 -3.76
C LEU A 65 -8.11 -3.70 -3.96
N ASP A 66 -8.79 -4.65 -3.33
CA ASP A 66 -10.24 -4.70 -3.28
C ASP A 66 -10.69 -4.37 -1.85
N GLY A 67 -11.30 -3.20 -1.66
CA GLY A 67 -11.83 -2.77 -0.37
C GLY A 67 -13.01 -3.61 0.15
N SER A 68 -13.63 -4.47 -0.65
CA SER A 68 -14.69 -5.39 -0.21
C SER A 68 -14.15 -6.64 0.47
N GLN A 69 -12.91 -7.05 0.14
CA GLN A 69 -12.26 -8.23 0.70
C GLN A 69 -11.10 -7.80 1.59
N GLN A 70 -11.24 -7.95 2.90
CA GLN A 70 -10.21 -7.50 3.85
C GLN A 70 -9.10 -8.53 4.06
N LYS A 71 -9.39 -9.80 3.81
CA LYS A 71 -8.48 -10.92 4.08
C LYS A 71 -7.47 -11.04 2.94
N GLY A 72 -6.20 -11.25 3.28
CA GLY A 72 -5.13 -11.43 2.28
C GLY A 72 -4.81 -10.16 1.49
N MET A 73 -5.24 -9.00 1.99
CA MET A 73 -5.01 -7.70 1.37
C MET A 73 -3.57 -7.24 1.60
N PRO A 74 -2.81 -6.96 0.53
CA PRO A 74 -1.45 -6.45 0.65
C PRO A 74 -1.41 -4.99 1.13
N HIS A 75 -0.22 -4.52 1.53
CA HIS A 75 -0.06 -3.15 2.00
C HIS A 75 -0.34 -2.13 0.89
N ARG A 76 -0.99 -1.00 1.22
CA ARG A 76 -1.40 0.06 0.27
C ARG A 76 -0.31 0.57 -0.68
N ARG A 77 0.96 0.46 -0.26
CA ARG A 77 2.11 0.92 -1.04
C ARG A 77 2.24 0.17 -2.37
N PHE A 78 1.77 -1.06 -2.42
CA PHE A 78 1.86 -1.93 -3.59
C PHE A 78 0.66 -1.80 -4.53
N GLN A 79 -0.27 -0.87 -4.27
CA GLN A 79 -1.37 -0.61 -5.19
C GLN A 79 -0.83 -0.21 -6.56
N GLY A 80 -1.25 -0.92 -7.60
CA GLY A 80 -0.81 -0.71 -8.99
C GLY A 80 0.59 -1.24 -9.30
N ALA A 81 1.26 -1.89 -8.35
CA ALA A 81 2.53 -2.53 -8.60
C ALA A 81 2.34 -3.80 -9.43
N THR A 82 3.24 -4.02 -10.39
CA THR A 82 3.26 -5.22 -11.23
C THR A 82 4.39 -6.14 -10.79
N GLY A 83 4.13 -7.45 -10.79
CA GLY A 83 5.09 -8.46 -10.37
C GLY A 83 4.87 -9.80 -11.04
N VAL A 84 5.64 -10.78 -10.57
CA VAL A 84 5.60 -12.15 -11.08
C VAL A 84 5.28 -13.10 -9.94
N ILE A 85 4.39 -14.05 -10.19
CA ILE A 85 4.06 -15.11 -9.22
C ILE A 85 5.24 -16.08 -9.10
N LYS A 86 5.70 -16.29 -7.86
CA LYS A 86 6.81 -17.19 -7.55
C LYS A 86 6.36 -18.50 -6.93
N ALA A 87 5.31 -18.46 -6.12
CA ALA A 87 4.81 -19.63 -5.42
C ALA A 87 3.34 -19.45 -5.00
N LYS A 88 2.70 -20.58 -4.68
CA LYS A 88 1.39 -20.63 -4.05
C LYS A 88 1.55 -20.83 -2.54
N GLN A 89 0.88 -20.02 -1.74
CA GLN A 89 0.83 -20.16 -0.29
C GLN A 89 -0.63 -20.33 0.17
N GLY A 90 -1.08 -21.59 0.25
CA GLY A 90 -2.46 -21.93 0.57
C GLY A 90 -3.45 -21.35 -0.45
N ARG A 91 -4.29 -20.42 0.01
CA ARG A 91 -5.28 -19.69 -0.83
C ARG A 91 -4.72 -18.40 -1.45
N ALA A 92 -3.49 -18.03 -1.11
CA ALA A 92 -2.84 -16.82 -1.57
C ALA A 92 -1.67 -17.15 -2.50
N TRP A 93 -1.20 -16.14 -3.21
CA TRP A 93 -0.07 -16.19 -4.12
C TRP A 93 1.06 -15.31 -3.59
N VAL A 94 2.28 -15.79 -3.79
CA VAL A 94 3.52 -15.10 -3.45
C VAL A 94 3.99 -14.38 -4.70
N VAL A 95 3.90 -13.05 -4.68
CA VAL A 95 4.25 -12.19 -5.81
C VAL A 95 5.55 -11.48 -5.50
N SER A 96 6.53 -11.59 -6.42
CA SER A 96 7.75 -10.81 -6.38
C SER A 96 7.54 -9.48 -7.09
N LEU A 97 7.77 -8.39 -6.36
CA LEU A 97 7.54 -7.01 -6.78
C LEU A 97 8.82 -6.20 -6.56
N HIS A 98 8.99 -5.11 -7.31
CA HIS A 98 10.03 -4.13 -7.06
C HIS A 98 9.40 -2.85 -6.50
N ASP A 99 9.76 -2.49 -5.27
CA ASP A 99 9.45 -1.18 -4.70
C ASP A 99 10.64 -0.27 -5.00
N LYS A 100 10.60 0.35 -6.19
CA LYS A 100 11.73 1.09 -6.77
C LYS A 100 12.93 0.16 -6.94
N ASN A 101 14.03 0.38 -6.21
CA ASN A 101 15.26 -0.42 -6.32
C ASN A 101 15.30 -1.62 -5.38
N MET A 102 14.24 -1.87 -4.60
CA MET A 102 14.22 -2.94 -3.62
C MET A 102 13.25 -4.04 -4.03
N ALA A 103 13.79 -5.24 -4.26
CA ALA A 103 12.99 -6.43 -4.45
C ALA A 103 12.25 -6.78 -3.15
N LYS A 104 10.95 -7.00 -3.26
CA LYS A 104 10.07 -7.35 -2.15
C LYS A 104 9.15 -8.48 -2.55
N THR A 105 8.75 -9.24 -1.55
CA THR A 105 7.78 -10.31 -1.70
C THR A 105 6.50 -9.92 -1.02
N VAL A 106 5.38 -10.07 -1.71
CA VAL A 106 4.05 -9.76 -1.20
C VAL A 106 3.17 -10.98 -1.32
N VAL A 107 2.46 -11.29 -0.24
CA VAL A 107 1.47 -12.35 -0.22
C VAL A 107 0.11 -11.71 -0.41
N ALA A 108 -0.57 -12.06 -1.49
CA ALA A 108 -1.88 -11.53 -1.83
C ALA A 108 -2.80 -12.65 -2.30
N ARG A 109 -4.07 -12.56 -1.94
CA ARG A 109 -5.09 -13.49 -2.46
C ARG A 109 -5.53 -13.08 -3.87
N PRO A 110 -6.12 -14.01 -4.67
CA PRO A 110 -6.53 -13.72 -6.04
C PRO A 110 -7.53 -12.57 -6.18
N GLU A 111 -8.29 -12.21 -5.14
CA GLU A 111 -9.20 -11.05 -5.17
C GLU A 111 -8.46 -9.71 -5.35
N HIS A 112 -7.17 -9.69 -5.02
CA HIS A 112 -6.32 -8.50 -5.11
C HIS A 112 -5.30 -8.56 -6.25
N LEU A 113 -5.42 -9.55 -7.13
CA LEU A 113 -4.53 -9.74 -8.27
C LEU A 113 -5.32 -9.57 -9.56
N HIS A 114 -4.66 -8.96 -10.55
CA HIS A 114 -5.13 -8.88 -11.91
C HIS A 114 -4.11 -9.53 -12.82
N PRO A 115 -4.51 -10.47 -13.70
CA PRO A 115 -3.63 -10.94 -14.75
C PRO A 115 -3.30 -9.78 -15.69
N LEU A 116 -2.03 -9.70 -16.08
CA LEU A 116 -1.59 -8.88 -17.21
C LEU A 116 -1.26 -9.88 -18.31
N GLU A 117 -2.00 -9.81 -19.43
CA GLU A 117 -1.69 -10.60 -20.63
C GLU A 117 -0.22 -10.42 -21.07
#